data_AF-A0A6J6F2X7-F1
#
_entry.id   AF-A0A6J6F2X7-F1
#
_cell.length_a   1.000
_cell.length_b   1.000
_cell.length_c   1.000
_cell.angle_alpha   90.00
_cell.angle_beta   90.00
_cell.angle_gamma   90.00
#
_symmetry.space_group_name_H-M   'P 1'
#
loop_
_entity.id
_entity.type
_entity.pdbx_description
1 polymer ?
#
loop_
_entity_poly.entity_id
_entity_poly.type
_entity_poly.pdbx_seq_one_letter_code
_entity_poly.pdbx_strand_id
1 'polypeptide(L)'
;MKPSTALIRELAELAPLFDRLRADGLRRRNLTLPRRRLLMFLHESGRLRSSELAQRLAVTPRAVTALVDGLVDSGYVERRPDPSDRRATFVELTDSGVEICSDMQKSFDSFAAQLFAGISPDDIEATVKTIAVIRKNFEQMLAP
;
A
#
# COMPACT_ATOMS: atom_id res chain seq x y z
N MET A 1 -12.98 -18.24 -28.16
CA MET A 1 -11.81 -17.65 -27.46
C MET A 1 -11.52 -18.51 -26.23
N LYS A 2 -10.25 -18.79 -25.90
CA LYS A 2 -9.92 -19.58 -24.70
C LYS A 2 -10.29 -18.77 -23.44
N PRO A 3 -10.80 -19.39 -22.37
CA PRO A 3 -11.14 -18.68 -21.12
C PRO A 3 -9.98 -17.85 -20.55
N SER A 4 -8.74 -18.35 -20.63
CA SER A 4 -7.55 -17.62 -20.17
C SER A 4 -7.29 -16.33 -20.95
N THR A 5 -7.55 -16.32 -22.26
CA THR A 5 -7.40 -15.11 -23.08
C THR A 5 -8.47 -14.07 -22.77
N ALA A 6 -9.70 -14.51 -22.46
CA ALA A 6 -10.76 -13.63 -22.00
C ALA A 6 -10.38 -12.97 -20.67
N LEU A 7 -9.89 -13.76 -19.71
CA LEU A 7 -9.48 -13.27 -18.40
C LEU A 7 -8.33 -12.24 -18.50
N ILE A 8 -7.32 -12.49 -19.34
CA ILE A 8 -6.23 -11.52 -19.56
C ILE A 8 -6.78 -10.17 -20.05
N ARG A 9 -7.77 -10.19 -20.95
CA ARG A 9 -8.41 -8.96 -21.44
C ARG A 9 -9.14 -8.23 -20.32
N GLU A 10 -9.98 -8.92 -19.56
CA GLU A 10 -10.71 -8.31 -18.43
C GLU A 10 -9.72 -7.70 -17.41
N LEU A 11 -8.64 -8.40 -17.09
CA LEU A 11 -7.58 -7.87 -16.21
C LEU A 11 -6.91 -6.62 -16.79
N ALA A 12 -6.66 -6.60 -18.10
CA ALA A 12 -6.08 -5.44 -18.77
C ALA A 12 -7.02 -4.22 -18.77
N GLU A 13 -8.33 -4.44 -18.95
CA GLU A 13 -9.34 -3.37 -18.89
C GLU A 13 -9.55 -2.85 -17.46
N LEU A 14 -9.41 -3.70 -16.44
CA LEU A 14 -9.50 -3.29 -15.04
C LEU A 14 -8.30 -2.46 -14.58
N ALA A 15 -7.09 -2.73 -15.09
CA ALA A 15 -5.86 -2.06 -14.67
C ALA A 15 -5.95 -0.52 -14.66
N PRO A 16 -6.39 0.18 -15.72
CA PRO A 16 -6.51 1.64 -15.71
C PRO A 16 -7.60 2.15 -14.76
N LEU A 17 -8.62 1.34 -14.45
CA LEU A 17 -9.65 1.71 -13.46
C LEU A 17 -9.06 1.75 -12.05
N PHE A 18 -8.27 0.73 -11.70
CA PHE A 18 -7.55 0.68 -10.43
C PHE A 18 -6.53 1.81 -10.30
N ASP A 19 -5.83 2.16 -11.38
CA ASP A 19 -4.89 3.27 -11.39
C ASP A 19 -5.58 4.61 -11.12
N ARG A 20 -6.72 4.86 -11.77
CA ARG A 20 -7.54 6.07 -11.53
C ARG A 20 -8.03 6.15 -10.10
N LEU A 21 -8.62 5.06 -9.59
CA LEU A 21 -9.08 4.98 -8.21
C LEU A 21 -7.96 5.30 -7.21
N ARG A 22 -6.79 4.69 -7.39
CA ARG A 22 -5.63 4.91 -6.53
C ARG A 22 -5.16 6.35 -6.60
N ALA A 23 -5.07 6.94 -7.80
CA ALA A 23 -4.67 8.33 -7.98
C ALA A 23 -5.63 9.30 -7.28
N ASP A 24 -6.94 9.07 -7.37
CA ASP A 24 -7.95 9.91 -6.72
C ASP A 24 -7.91 9.80 -5.20
N GLY A 25 -7.76 8.58 -4.67
CA GLY A 25 -7.63 8.36 -3.22
C GLY A 25 -6.38 9.03 -2.63
N LEU A 26 -5.28 9.06 -3.39
CA LEU A 26 -4.04 9.76 -3.03
C LEU A 26 -4.20 11.28 -3.08
N ARG A 27 -4.78 11.81 -4.17
CA ARG A 27 -5.02 13.25 -4.35
C ARG A 27 -5.88 13.84 -3.24
N ARG A 28 -6.98 13.17 -2.87
CA ARG A 28 -7.88 13.62 -1.79
C ARG A 28 -7.18 13.78 -0.44
N ARG A 29 -6.09 13.06 -0.22
CA ARG A 29 -5.31 13.04 1.03
C ARG A 29 -3.99 13.80 0.94
N ASN A 30 -3.73 14.45 -0.19
CA ASN A 30 -2.44 15.08 -0.50
C ASN A 30 -1.24 14.14 -0.28
N LEU A 31 -1.40 12.84 -0.58
CA LEU A 31 -0.37 11.83 -0.43
C LEU A 31 0.22 11.43 -1.77
N THR A 32 1.52 11.10 -1.76
CA THR A 32 2.16 10.37 -2.86
C THR A 32 2.09 8.87 -2.60
N LEU A 33 2.24 8.05 -3.63
CA LEU A 33 2.23 6.58 -3.47
C LEU A 33 3.30 6.08 -2.48
N PRO A 34 4.56 6.55 -2.53
CA PRO A 34 5.57 6.12 -1.55
C PRO A 34 5.24 6.55 -0.12
N ARG A 35 4.68 7.75 0.09
CA ARG A 35 4.25 8.21 1.42
C ARG A 35 3.09 7.36 1.97
N ARG A 36 2.11 7.04 1.13
CA ARG A 36 1.03 6.12 1.50
C ARG A 36 1.58 4.75 1.95
N ARG A 37 2.51 4.17 1.18
CA ARG A 37 3.13 2.88 1.52
C ARG A 37 3.89 2.94 2.85
N LEU A 38 4.63 4.01 3.09
CA LEU A 38 5.35 4.23 4.35
C LEU A 38 4.38 4.23 5.54
N LEU A 39 3.29 5.02 5.44
CA LEU A 39 2.25 5.08 6.47
C LEU A 39 1.63 3.70 6.76
N MET A 40 1.29 2.93 5.71
CA MET A 40 0.74 1.58 5.89
C MET A 40 1.75 0.62 6.55
N PHE A 41 3.04 0.69 6.21
CA PHE A 41 4.06 -0.13 6.88
C PHE A 41 4.18 0.18 8.37
N LEU A 42 4.11 1.47 8.75
CA LEU A 42 4.10 1.86 10.15
C LEU A 42 2.80 1.43 10.85
N HIS A 43 1.66 1.51 10.17
CA HIS A 43 0.38 1.06 10.71
C HIS A 43 0.36 -0.45 10.99
N GLU A 44 0.97 -1.25 10.11
CA GLU A 44 1.00 -2.71 10.23
C GLU A 44 2.08 -3.21 11.20
N SER A 45 3.24 -2.55 11.25
CA SER A 45 4.42 -3.03 12.00
C SER A 45 4.77 -2.20 13.24
N GLY A 46 4.02 -1.12 13.50
CA GLY A 46 4.38 -0.12 14.50
C GLY A 46 5.59 0.72 14.07
N ARG A 47 6.37 1.18 15.05
CA ARG A 47 7.56 2.00 14.80
C ARG A 47 8.64 1.23 14.05
N LEU A 48 9.29 1.87 13.09
CA LEU A 48 10.36 1.30 12.26
C LEU A 48 11.53 2.27 12.16
N ARG A 49 12.75 1.76 11.97
CA ARG A 49 13.91 2.59 11.64
C ARG A 49 13.82 3.08 10.19
N SER A 50 14.42 4.23 9.90
CA SER A 50 14.53 4.73 8.52
C SER A 50 15.20 3.73 7.56
N SER A 51 16.19 2.97 8.03
CA SER A 51 16.84 1.92 7.25
C SER A 51 15.89 0.79 6.85
N GLU A 52 15.03 0.36 7.77
CA GLU A 52 14.01 -0.68 7.51
C GLU A 52 12.96 -0.17 6.52
N LEU A 53 12.51 1.08 6.68
CA LEU A 53 11.60 1.73 5.74
C LEU A 53 12.20 1.83 4.34
N ALA A 54 13.49 2.20 4.21
CA ALA A 54 14.18 2.26 2.92
C ALA A 54 14.19 0.89 2.22
N GLN A 55 14.53 -0.16 2.97
CA GLN A 55 14.56 -1.52 2.46
C GLN A 55 13.17 -1.98 1.99
N ARG A 56 12.13 -1.81 2.82
CA ARG A 56 10.76 -2.23 2.50
C ARG A 56 10.16 -1.46 1.33
N LEU A 57 10.52 -0.18 1.18
CA LEU A 57 10.07 0.66 0.06
C LEU A 57 10.92 0.47 -1.20
N ALA A 58 12.03 -0.27 -1.12
CA ALA A 58 13.04 -0.41 -2.18
C ALA A 58 13.54 0.95 -2.70
N VAL A 59 13.85 1.87 -1.78
CA VAL A 59 14.37 3.22 -2.09
C VAL A 59 15.70 3.46 -1.39
N THR A 60 16.42 4.50 -1.83
CA THR A 60 17.68 4.89 -1.21
C THR A 60 17.46 5.50 0.18
N PRO A 61 18.48 5.48 1.06
CA PRO A 61 18.41 6.18 2.36
C PRO A 61 18.09 7.67 2.23
N ARG A 62 18.61 8.35 1.20
CA ARG A 62 18.28 9.75 0.94
C ARG A 62 16.80 9.93 0.61
N ALA A 63 16.26 9.04 -0.23
CA ALA A 63 14.84 9.09 -0.61
C ALA A 63 13.92 8.81 0.58
N VAL A 64 14.23 7.83 1.43
CA VAL A 64 13.39 7.56 2.62
C VAL A 64 13.40 8.74 3.58
N THR A 65 14.55 9.42 3.77
CA THR A 65 14.62 10.61 4.63
C THR A 65 13.67 11.70 4.13
N ALA A 66 13.68 12.00 2.83
CA ALA A 66 12.78 12.99 2.23
C ALA A 66 11.28 12.59 2.32
N LEU A 67 10.98 11.28 2.26
CA LEU A 67 9.62 10.79 2.45
C LEU A 67 9.15 10.99 3.90
N VAL A 68 10.01 10.66 4.87
CA VAL A 68 9.73 10.85 6.29
C VAL A 68 9.61 12.34 6.62
N ASP A 69 10.52 13.19 6.15
CA ASP A 69 10.46 14.64 6.36
C ASP A 69 9.11 15.20 5.93
N GLY A 70 8.66 14.89 4.71
CA GLY A 70 7.38 15.39 4.25
C GLY A 70 6.16 14.82 5.00
N LEU A 71 6.28 13.66 5.65
CA LEU A 71 5.23 13.11 6.51
C LEU A 71 5.27 13.72 7.92
N VAL A 72 6.45 14.10 8.41
CA VAL A 72 6.61 14.91 9.64
C VAL A 72 6.00 16.29 9.41
N ASP A 73 6.30 16.93 8.28
CA ASP A 73 5.73 18.24 7.90
C ASP A 73 4.20 18.18 7.77
N SER A 74 3.66 17.03 7.35
CA SER A 74 2.21 16.78 7.28
C SER A 74 1.60 16.39 8.64
N GLY A 75 2.42 16.22 9.68
CA GLY A 75 2.00 15.84 11.02
C GLY A 75 1.59 14.37 11.20
N TYR A 76 1.81 13.50 10.22
CA TYR A 76 1.36 12.09 10.27
C TYR A 76 2.36 11.13 10.90
N VAL A 77 3.63 11.52 11.00
CA VAL A 77 4.67 10.73 11.66
C VAL A 77 5.55 11.62 12.50
N GLU A 78 6.23 11.01 13.46
CA GLU A 78 7.28 11.67 14.23
C GLU A 78 8.53 10.79 14.33
N ARG A 79 9.65 11.43 14.67
CA ARG A 79 10.92 10.73 14.91
C ARG A 79 11.19 10.66 16.41
N ARG A 80 11.45 9.46 16.91
CA ARG A 80 11.88 9.24 18.30
C ARG A 80 13.31 8.71 18.35
N PRO A 81 14.14 9.17 19.30
CA PRO A 81 15.42 8.52 19.57
C PRO A 81 15.22 7.06 19.94
N ASP A 82 16.12 6.20 19.50
CA ASP A 82 16.17 4.84 20.01
C ASP A 82 16.84 4.83 21.40
N PRO A 83 16.16 4.34 22.46
CA PRO A 83 16.74 4.25 23.80
C PRO A 83 17.99 3.38 23.88
N SER A 84 18.13 2.42 22.96
CA SER A 84 19.23 1.45 22.91
C SER A 84 20.41 1.89 22.03
N ASP A 85 20.17 2.81 21.09
CA ASP A 85 21.19 3.35 20.20
C ASP A 85 20.95 4.84 19.93
N ARG A 86 21.75 5.70 20.56
CA ARG A 86 21.67 7.16 20.44
C ARG A 86 21.88 7.68 19.01
N ARG A 87 22.46 6.87 18.12
CA ARG A 87 22.69 7.23 16.71
C ARG A 87 21.51 6.87 15.81
N ALA A 88 20.55 6.09 16.31
CA ALA A 88 19.41 5.64 15.54
C ALA A 88 18.11 6.35 15.97
N THR A 89 17.21 6.51 15.02
CA THR A 89 15.87 7.05 15.24
C THR A 89 14.82 6.09 14.70
N PHE A 90 13.75 5.95 15.47
CA PHE A 90 12.51 5.34 15.01
C PHE A 90 11.64 6.40 14.36
N VAL A 91 10.89 5.97 13.36
CA VAL A 91 9.75 6.69 12.80
C VAL A 91 8.50 5.97 13.30
N GLU A 92 7.54 6.73 13.82
CA GLU A 92 6.27 6.20 14.30
C GLU A 92 5.11 7.08 13.86
N LEU A 93 3.90 6.50 13.79
CA LEU A 93 2.70 7.27 13.50
C LEU A 93 2.37 8.17 14.68
N THR A 94 1.95 9.39 14.39
CA THR A 94 1.21 10.23 15.34
C THR A 94 -0.25 9.77 15.41
N ASP A 95 -1.04 10.34 16.32
CA ASP A 95 -2.49 10.07 16.38
C ASP A 95 -3.18 10.39 15.04
N SER A 96 -2.86 11.53 14.41
CA SER A 96 -3.37 11.88 13.09
C SER A 96 -2.87 10.92 11.99
N GLY A 97 -1.66 10.38 12.14
CA GLY A 97 -1.12 9.31 11.31
C GLY A 97 -1.94 8.02 11.38
N VAL A 98 -2.36 7.64 12.59
CA VAL A 98 -3.24 6.47 12.80
C VAL A 98 -4.62 6.70 12.20
N GLU A 99 -5.18 7.91 12.39
CA GLU A 99 -6.48 8.29 11.83
C GLU A 99 -6.49 8.24 10.30
N ILE A 100 -5.49 8.81 9.63
CA ILE A 100 -5.44 8.79 8.17
C ILE A 100 -5.24 7.38 7.62
N CYS A 101 -4.46 6.53 8.29
CA CYS A 101 -4.34 5.11 7.94
C CYS A 101 -5.68 4.38 8.06
N SER A 102 -6.39 4.61 9.15
CA SER A 102 -7.73 4.03 9.38
C SER A 102 -8.74 4.50 8.34
N ASP A 103 -8.72 5.79 7.98
CA ASP A 103 -9.58 6.34 6.92
C ASP A 103 -9.26 5.74 5.54
N MET A 104 -7.98 5.56 5.23
CA MET A 104 -7.55 4.88 3.99
C MET A 104 -8.06 3.43 3.94
N GLN A 105 -7.99 2.69 5.05
CA GLN A 105 -8.50 1.32 5.14
C GLN A 105 -10.02 1.28 4.95
N LYS A 106 -10.77 2.10 5.68
CA LYS A 106 -12.23 2.19 5.56
C LYS A 106 -12.68 2.57 4.15
N SER A 107 -11.98 3.51 3.52
CA SER A 107 -12.27 3.90 2.14
C SER A 107 -12.04 2.75 1.16
N PHE A 108 -11.00 1.96 1.38
CA PHE A 108 -10.73 0.77 0.57
C PHE A 108 -11.82 -0.30 0.77
N ASP A 109 -12.23 -0.56 2.01
CA ASP A 109 -13.26 -1.55 2.33
C ASP A 109 -14.63 -1.16 1.75
N SER A 110 -15.02 0.12 1.90
CA SER A 110 -16.24 0.65 1.29
C SER A 110 -16.21 0.56 -0.24
N PHE A 111 -15.05 0.83 -0.85
CA PHE A 111 -14.89 0.68 -2.28
C PHE A 111 -15.02 -0.78 -2.72
N ALA A 112 -14.37 -1.71 -2.01
CA ALA A 112 -14.47 -3.14 -2.30
C ALA A 112 -15.92 -3.64 -2.20
N ALA A 113 -16.66 -3.23 -1.17
CA ALA A 113 -18.06 -3.58 -1.00
C ALA A 113 -18.93 -3.10 -2.18
N GLN A 114 -18.67 -1.90 -2.71
CA GLN A 114 -19.37 -1.38 -3.88
C GLN A 114 -18.96 -2.07 -5.17
N LEU A 115 -17.65 -2.31 -5.37
CA LEU A 115 -17.12 -2.93 -6.58
C LEU A 115 -17.62 -4.37 -6.77
N PHE A 116 -17.77 -5.12 -5.67
CA PHE A 116 -18.19 -6.52 -5.69
C PHE A 116 -19.66 -6.72 -5.29
N ALA A 117 -20.45 -5.64 -5.24
CA ALA A 117 -21.87 -5.73 -4.94
C ALA A 117 -22.58 -6.64 -5.95
N GLY A 118 -23.35 -7.62 -5.43
CA GLY A 118 -24.09 -8.58 -6.25
C GLY A 118 -23.29 -9.82 -6.68
N ILE A 119 -22.02 -9.94 -6.29
CA ILE A 119 -21.22 -11.16 -6.50
C ILE A 119 -21.30 -12.03 -5.23
N SER A 120 -21.47 -13.34 -5.40
CA SER A 120 -21.51 -14.26 -4.26
C SER A 120 -20.14 -14.34 -3.56
N PRO A 121 -20.10 -14.56 -2.23
CA PRO A 121 -18.83 -14.78 -1.53
C PRO A 121 -18.01 -15.94 -2.12
N ASP A 122 -18.68 -17.00 -2.56
CA ASP A 122 -18.05 -18.19 -3.15
C ASP A 122 -17.34 -17.86 -4.49
N ASP A 123 -17.97 -17.05 -5.35
CA ASP A 123 -17.36 -16.60 -6.61
C ASP A 123 -16.16 -15.68 -6.35
N ILE A 124 -16.25 -14.81 -5.35
CA ILE A 124 -15.11 -13.97 -4.93
C ILE A 124 -13.96 -14.86 -4.44
N GLU A 125 -14.25 -15.84 -3.57
CA GLU A 125 -13.22 -16.73 -3.04
C GLU A 125 -12.56 -17.56 -4.14
N ALA A 126 -13.35 -18.12 -5.07
CA ALA A 126 -12.86 -18.85 -6.23
C ALA A 126 -11.98 -17.97 -7.14
N THR A 127 -12.38 -16.71 -7.34
CA THR A 127 -11.63 -15.73 -8.12
C THR A 127 -10.31 -15.38 -7.44
N VAL A 128 -10.31 -15.13 -6.14
CA VAL A 128 -9.10 -14.84 -5.35
C VAL A 128 -8.11 -16.00 -5.44
N LYS A 129 -8.58 -17.25 -5.26
CA LYS A 129 -7.75 -18.45 -5.42
C LYS A 129 -7.09 -18.51 -6.79
N THR A 130 -7.87 -18.25 -7.84
CA THR A 130 -7.40 -18.28 -9.23
C THR A 130 -6.36 -17.18 -9.52
N ILE A 131 -6.65 -15.93 -9.12
CA ILE A 131 -5.74 -14.79 -9.30
C ILE A 131 -4.45 -14.98 -8.49
N ALA A 132 -4.51 -15.56 -7.30
CA ALA A 132 -3.32 -15.84 -6.48
C ALA A 132 -2.36 -16.81 -7.18
N VAL A 133 -2.89 -17.85 -7.85
CA VAL A 133 -2.07 -18.76 -8.67
C VAL A 133 -1.46 -18.04 -9.87
N ILE A 134 -2.24 -17.19 -10.56
CA ILE A 134 -1.75 -16.38 -11.68
C ILE A 134 -0.61 -15.46 -11.21
N ARG A 135 -0.77 -14.78 -10.08
CA ARG A 135 0.28 -13.93 -9.48
C ARG A 135 1.56 -14.71 -9.24
N LYS A 136 1.48 -15.89 -8.63
CA LYS A 136 2.64 -16.76 -8.40
C LYS A 136 3.34 -17.16 -9.71
N ASN A 137 2.58 -17.47 -10.76
CA ASN A 137 3.16 -17.79 -12.07
C ASN A 137 3.87 -16.57 -12.69
N PHE A 138 3.31 -15.37 -12.56
CA PHE A 138 3.98 -14.13 -12.97
C PHE A 138 5.29 -13.89 -12.22
N GLU A 139 5.28 -14.04 -10.90
CA GLU A 139 6.49 -13.90 -10.06
C GLU A 139 7.59 -14.88 -10.49
N GLN A 140 7.23 -16.12 -10.83
CA GLN A 140 8.18 -17.12 -11.34
C GLN A 140 8.71 -16.78 -12.73
N MET A 141 7.87 -16.24 -13.61
CA MET A 141 8.26 -15.88 -14.99
C MET A 141 9.13 -14.63 -15.05
N LEU A 142 8.95 -13.70 -14.10
CA LEU A 142 9.68 -12.44 -14.01
C LEU A 142 10.86 -12.50 -13.02
N ALA A 143 11.08 -13.65 -12.39
CA ALA A 143 12.27 -13.89 -11.60
C ALA A 143 13.51 -13.78 -12.52
N PRO A 144 14.58 -13.08 -12.08
CA PRO A 144 15.79 -12.88 -12.86
C PRO A 144 16.57 -14.18 -13.11
#